data_AF-A0ABC8ZCW9-F1
#
_entry.id   AF-A0ABC8ZCW9-F1
#
_cell.length_a   1.000
_cell.length_b   1.000
_cell.length_c   1.000
_cell.angle_alpha   90.00
_cell.angle_beta   90.00
_cell.angle_gamma   90.00
#
_symmetry.space_group_name_H-M   'P 1'
#
loop_
_entity.id
_entity.type
_entity.pdbx_description
1 polymer ?
#
loop_
_entity_poly.entity_id
_entity_poly.type
_entity_poly.pdbx_seq_one_letter_code
_entity_poly.pdbx_strand_id
1 'polypeptide(L)'
;MADEAEKTADKQQPARLLLVVLKKKKQDRAVQFVSLWALFNAFIAAVSLATVYSTPALLSWLFGAPYEVTGMDMLGSALELQLGYISCSALQAAPAALALLLAGGHRRRKTRRALAYAALAVSVAGHCMFASEVGGIILLSDDPGHLLLRINVAVDIFVFAAGDLLCFLALLRGEGRRRRVRNKDY
;
A
#
# COMPACT_ATOMS: atom_id res chain seq x y z
N MET A 1 19.77 -51.76 13.03
CA MET A 1 18.54 -51.10 12.51
C MET A 1 18.09 -49.91 13.37
N ALA A 2 18.28 -49.90 14.69
CA ALA A 2 17.96 -48.72 15.53
C ALA A 2 18.85 -47.49 15.23
N ASP A 3 20.13 -47.71 14.94
CA ASP A 3 21.14 -46.66 14.73
C ASP A 3 20.92 -45.84 13.42
N GLU A 4 20.35 -46.46 12.39
CA GLU A 4 19.98 -45.80 11.13
C GLU A 4 18.71 -44.92 11.28
N ALA A 5 17.78 -45.33 12.16
CA ALA A 5 16.56 -44.57 12.45
C ALA A 5 16.84 -43.32 13.31
N GLU A 6 17.79 -43.41 14.24
CA GLU A 6 18.22 -42.28 15.06
C GLU A 6 19.02 -41.25 14.26
N LYS A 7 19.91 -41.73 13.37
CA LYS A 7 20.72 -40.87 12.48
C LYS A 7 19.89 -40.17 11.39
N THR A 8 18.77 -40.78 10.97
CA THR A 8 17.82 -40.13 10.05
C THR A 8 16.91 -39.12 10.78
N ALA A 9 16.53 -39.39 12.03
CA ALA A 9 15.78 -38.43 12.86
C ALA A 9 16.61 -37.16 13.17
N ASP A 10 17.90 -37.32 13.49
CA ASP A 10 18.81 -36.22 13.80
C ASP A 10 19.09 -35.31 12.57
N LYS A 11 19.09 -35.86 11.35
CA LYS A 11 19.20 -35.06 10.10
C LYS A 11 17.87 -34.41 9.68
N GLN A 12 16.74 -34.98 10.07
CA GLN A 12 15.40 -34.47 9.77
C GLN A 12 15.09 -33.17 10.55
N GLN A 13 15.59 -33.08 11.77
CA GLN A 13 15.37 -31.97 12.70
C GLN A 13 15.98 -30.62 12.25
N PRO A 14 17.27 -30.53 11.82
CA PRO A 14 17.86 -29.29 11.31
C PRO A 14 17.21 -28.86 9.98
N ALA A 15 16.86 -29.81 9.11
CA ALA A 15 16.17 -29.51 7.86
C ALA A 15 14.77 -28.87 8.10
N ARG A 16 14.02 -29.39 9.09
CA ARG A 16 12.75 -28.80 9.52
C ARG A 16 12.95 -27.40 10.10
N LEU A 17 13.96 -27.21 10.94
CA LEU A 17 14.25 -25.92 11.57
C LEU A 17 14.62 -24.84 10.54
N LEU A 18 15.46 -25.20 9.57
CA LEU A 18 15.91 -24.33 8.48
C LEU A 18 14.73 -23.94 7.57
N LEU A 19 13.83 -24.88 7.26
CA LEU A 19 12.58 -24.60 6.54
C LEU A 19 11.65 -23.64 7.30
N VAL A 20 11.52 -23.80 8.62
CA VAL A 20 10.73 -22.88 9.47
C VAL A 20 11.35 -21.49 9.49
N VAL A 21 12.68 -21.38 9.61
CA VAL A 21 13.41 -20.10 9.60
C VAL A 21 13.28 -19.41 8.24
N LEU A 22 13.48 -20.11 7.12
CA LEU A 22 13.32 -19.55 5.77
C LEU A 22 11.89 -19.09 5.51
N LYS A 23 10.89 -19.87 5.94
CA LYS A 23 9.47 -19.46 5.86
C LYS A 23 9.19 -18.24 6.72
N LYS A 24 9.80 -18.15 7.91
CA LYS A 24 9.70 -16.96 8.76
C LYS A 24 10.27 -15.74 8.02
N LYS A 25 11.51 -15.80 7.56
CA LYS A 25 12.19 -14.72 6.84
C LYS A 25 11.39 -14.22 5.63
N LYS A 26 10.85 -15.13 4.81
CA LYS A 26 10.05 -14.77 3.63
C LYS A 26 8.73 -14.07 3.98
N GLN A 27 8.07 -14.50 5.06
CA GLN A 27 6.82 -13.89 5.50
C GLN A 27 7.04 -12.51 6.14
N ASP A 28 8.17 -12.29 6.82
CA ASP A 28 8.48 -10.96 7.37
C ASP A 28 8.84 -9.97 6.25
N ARG A 29 9.49 -10.43 5.16
CA ARG A 29 9.71 -9.63 3.95
C ARG A 29 8.41 -9.22 3.24
N ALA A 30 7.40 -10.09 3.20
CA ALA A 30 6.11 -9.74 2.60
C ALA A 30 5.40 -8.63 3.38
N VAL A 31 5.41 -8.69 4.71
CA VAL A 31 4.87 -7.62 5.56
C VAL A 31 5.65 -6.32 5.35
N GLN A 32 6.98 -6.37 5.32
CA GLN A 32 7.81 -5.20 5.05
C GLN A 32 7.50 -4.57 3.70
N PHE A 33 7.41 -5.38 2.64
CA PHE A 33 7.09 -4.89 1.30
C PHE A 33 5.74 -4.17 1.25
N VAL A 34 4.69 -4.77 1.84
CA VAL A 34 3.35 -4.17 1.87
C VAL A 34 3.33 -2.89 2.71
N SER A 35 4.01 -2.88 3.85
CA SER A 35 4.12 -1.67 4.68
C SER A 35 4.90 -0.55 3.99
N LEU A 36 5.97 -0.89 3.25
CA LEU A 36 6.72 0.07 2.44
C LEU A 36 5.89 0.65 1.29
N TRP A 37 5.16 -0.21 0.57
CA TRP A 37 4.20 0.22 -0.46
C TRP A 37 3.17 1.18 0.13
N ALA A 38 2.64 0.85 1.30
CA ALA A 38 1.64 1.68 1.96
C ALA A 38 2.18 3.05 2.41
N LEU A 39 3.42 3.09 2.91
CA LEU A 39 4.08 4.35 3.24
C LEU A 39 4.42 5.20 2.01
N PHE A 40 4.81 4.54 0.91
CA PHE A 40 5.06 5.21 -0.36
C PHE A 40 3.80 5.89 -0.90
N ASN A 41 2.65 5.22 -0.86
CA ASN A 41 1.38 5.80 -1.29
C ASN A 41 0.96 6.97 -0.40
N ALA A 42 1.10 6.83 0.93
CA ALA A 42 0.83 7.94 1.85
C ALA A 42 1.76 9.15 1.62
N PHE A 43 3.02 8.90 1.26
CA PHE A 43 3.97 9.97 0.91
C PHE A 43 3.59 10.66 -0.40
N ILE A 44 3.26 9.90 -1.46
CA ILE A 44 2.77 10.47 -2.73
C ILE A 44 1.54 11.34 -2.50
N ALA A 45 0.61 10.87 -1.67
CA ALA A 45 -0.58 11.63 -1.32
C ALA A 45 -0.26 12.96 -0.64
N ALA A 46 0.67 12.96 0.32
CA ALA A 46 1.13 14.18 1.00
C ALA A 46 1.83 15.16 0.03
N VAL A 47 2.68 14.66 -0.87
CA VAL A 47 3.36 15.49 -1.89
C VAL A 47 2.35 16.07 -2.88
N SER A 48 1.38 15.28 -3.32
CA SER A 48 0.31 15.73 -4.23
C SER A 48 -0.49 16.86 -3.60
N LEU A 49 -0.85 16.71 -2.33
CA LEU A 49 -1.53 17.75 -1.55
C LEU A 49 -0.70 19.03 -1.43
N ALA A 50 0.58 18.89 -1.03
CA ALA A 50 1.49 20.02 -0.91
C ALA A 50 1.65 20.76 -2.24
N THR A 51 1.68 20.02 -3.35
CA THR A 51 1.74 20.58 -4.70
C THR A 51 0.48 21.38 -5.00
N VAL A 52 -0.72 20.84 -4.78
CA VAL A 52 -1.98 21.55 -5.02
C VAL A 52 -2.06 22.89 -4.26
N TYR A 53 -1.65 22.92 -2.99
CA TYR A 53 -1.67 24.16 -2.20
C TYR A 53 -0.52 25.13 -2.52
N SER A 54 0.64 24.62 -2.94
CA SER A 54 1.81 25.47 -3.21
C SER A 54 1.85 25.99 -4.66
N THR A 55 1.20 25.30 -5.60
CA THR A 55 1.15 25.65 -7.03
C THR A 55 0.62 27.06 -7.30
N PRO A 56 -0.49 27.53 -6.69
CA PRO A 56 -0.98 28.88 -6.94
C PRO A 56 0.01 29.95 -6.47
N ALA A 57 0.64 29.76 -5.31
CA ALA A 57 1.66 30.66 -4.79
C ALA A 57 2.93 30.66 -5.68
N LEU A 58 3.35 29.48 -6.15
CA LEU A 58 4.49 29.32 -7.04
C LEU A 58 4.25 29.96 -8.41
N LEU A 59 3.06 29.78 -9.00
CA LEU A 59 2.69 30.38 -10.28
C LEU A 59 2.58 31.91 -10.18
N SER A 60 1.99 32.42 -9.09
CA SER A 60 1.92 33.86 -8.84
C SER A 60 3.32 34.47 -8.66
N TRP A 61 4.22 33.78 -7.95
CA TRP A 61 5.61 34.21 -7.80
C TRP A 61 6.40 34.14 -9.12
N LEU A 62 6.24 33.09 -9.92
CA LEU A 62 6.98 32.89 -11.17
C LEU A 62 6.52 33.78 -12.32
N PHE A 63 5.21 34.05 -12.42
CA PHE A 63 4.61 34.67 -13.61
C PHE A 63 3.93 36.01 -13.32
N GLY A 64 3.89 36.48 -12.06
CA GLY A 64 3.32 37.78 -11.70
C GLY A 64 1.81 37.90 -11.97
N ALA A 65 1.11 36.79 -12.20
CA ALA A 65 -0.30 36.79 -12.53
C ALA A 65 -1.16 37.10 -11.28
N PRO A 66 -2.09 38.06 -11.34
CA PRO A 66 -3.08 38.26 -10.29
C PRO A 66 -3.99 37.04 -10.25
N TYR A 67 -4.06 36.40 -9.09
CA TYR A 67 -4.93 35.25 -8.88
C TYR A 67 -6.36 35.77 -8.68
N GLU A 68 -7.27 35.44 -9.59
CA GLU A 68 -8.70 35.45 -9.28
C GLU A 68 -9.06 34.02 -8.90
N VAL A 69 -9.50 33.82 -7.65
CA VAL A 69 -10.17 32.59 -7.23
C VAL A 69 -11.52 32.55 -7.91
N THR A 70 -11.55 32.22 -9.19
CA THR A 70 -12.79 31.79 -9.81
C THR A 70 -13.08 30.39 -9.26
N GLY A 71 -13.86 30.32 -8.18
CA GLY A 71 -14.41 29.06 -7.68
C GLY A 71 -14.49 28.90 -6.17
N MET A 72 -14.97 29.89 -5.41
CA MET A 72 -15.42 29.66 -4.03
C MET A 72 -16.55 28.61 -3.94
N ASP A 73 -17.25 28.31 -5.04
CA ASP A 73 -18.34 27.33 -5.07
C ASP A 73 -17.88 25.87 -5.25
N MET A 74 -16.63 25.62 -5.67
CA MET A 74 -16.03 24.28 -5.76
C MET A 74 -15.34 23.86 -4.44
N LEU A 75 -15.30 24.75 -3.45
CA LEU A 75 -14.51 24.56 -2.23
C LEU A 75 -15.12 23.52 -1.29
N GLY A 76 -16.44 23.37 -1.25
CA GLY A 76 -17.11 22.42 -0.36
C GLY A 76 -16.81 20.96 -0.70
N SER A 77 -17.05 20.57 -1.95
CA SER A 77 -16.80 19.20 -2.43
C SER A 77 -15.31 18.87 -2.53
N ALA A 78 -14.46 19.82 -2.93
CA ALA A 78 -13.02 19.62 -2.99
C ALA A 78 -12.36 19.50 -1.60
N LEU A 79 -12.86 20.22 -0.59
CA LEU A 79 -12.36 20.13 0.78
C LEU A 79 -12.74 18.78 1.43
N GLU A 80 -13.97 18.31 1.23
CA GLU A 80 -14.40 16.99 1.69
C GLU A 80 -13.56 15.87 1.05
N LEU A 81 -13.26 15.99 -0.24
CA LEU A 81 -12.33 15.12 -0.97
C LEU A 81 -10.95 15.10 -0.34
N GLN A 82 -10.39 16.28 -0.09
CA GLN A 82 -9.06 16.44 0.46
C GLN A 82 -9.00 15.87 1.88
N LEU A 83 -10.01 16.10 2.71
CA LEU A 83 -10.11 15.46 4.03
C LEU A 83 -10.22 13.94 3.92
N GLY A 84 -11.02 13.41 2.98
CA GLY A 84 -11.13 11.98 2.72
C GLY A 84 -9.80 11.35 2.30
N TYR A 85 -9.05 12.02 1.44
CA TYR A 85 -7.77 11.54 0.93
C TYR A 85 -6.65 11.62 1.99
N ILE A 86 -6.60 12.71 2.76
CA ILE A 86 -5.66 12.90 3.88
C ILE A 86 -5.94 11.88 4.98
N SER A 87 -7.21 11.68 5.32
CA SER A 87 -7.59 10.71 6.35
C SER A 87 -7.21 9.30 5.92
N CYS A 88 -7.47 8.88 4.68
CA CYS A 88 -7.00 7.60 4.14
C CYS A 88 -5.47 7.46 4.22
N SER A 89 -4.72 8.50 3.87
CA SER A 89 -3.26 8.50 3.89
C SER A 89 -2.71 8.31 5.31
N ALA A 90 -3.26 9.04 6.29
CA ALA A 90 -2.90 8.89 7.70
C ALA A 90 -3.27 7.49 8.24
N LEU A 91 -4.47 7.02 7.88
CA LEU A 91 -5.00 5.73 8.31
C LEU A 91 -4.29 4.54 7.65
N GLN A 92 -3.62 4.75 6.52
CA GLN A 92 -2.73 3.78 5.87
C GLN A 92 -1.31 3.80 6.48
N ALA A 93 -0.76 4.98 6.73
CA ALA A 93 0.61 5.14 7.25
C ALA A 93 0.76 4.61 8.68
N ALA A 94 -0.23 4.86 9.55
CA ALA A 94 -0.20 4.40 10.94
C ALA A 94 -0.08 2.86 11.09
N PRO A 95 -0.95 2.03 10.50
CA PRO A 95 -0.82 0.58 10.57
C PRO A 95 0.42 0.06 9.83
N ALA A 96 0.84 0.72 8.75
CA ALA A 96 2.08 0.36 8.05
C ALA A 96 3.32 0.56 8.94
N ALA A 97 3.43 1.71 9.59
CA ALA A 97 4.51 2.01 10.55
C ALA A 97 4.47 1.04 11.73
N LEU A 98 3.29 0.79 12.32
CA LEU A 98 3.12 -0.18 13.41
C LEU A 98 3.52 -1.60 12.98
N ALA A 99 3.18 -2.02 11.76
CA ALA A 99 3.57 -3.33 11.23
C ALA A 99 5.10 -3.48 11.05
N LEU A 100 5.81 -2.39 10.78
CA LEU A 100 7.28 -2.35 10.71
C LEU A 100 7.92 -2.33 12.11
N LEU A 101 7.39 -1.51 13.03
CA LEU A 101 7.91 -1.31 14.38
C LEU A 101 7.70 -2.53 15.30
N LEU A 102 6.65 -3.32 15.08
CA LEU A 102 6.40 -4.53 15.84
C LEU A 102 7.37 -5.66 15.42
N ALA A 103 8.66 -5.52 15.71
CA ALA A 103 9.65 -6.58 15.55
C ALA A 103 9.65 -7.53 16.77
N GLY A 104 9.80 -8.84 16.51
CA GLY A 104 10.04 -9.86 17.54
C GLY A 104 8.79 -10.48 18.19
N GLY A 105 8.54 -11.78 17.95
CA GLY A 105 7.58 -12.60 18.71
C GLY A 105 6.44 -13.23 17.89
N HIS A 106 6.02 -14.46 18.26
CA HIS A 106 5.00 -15.23 17.52
C HIS A 106 3.59 -14.62 17.59
N ARG A 107 3.19 -14.06 18.75
CA ARG A 107 1.90 -13.34 18.93
C ARG A 107 1.84 -12.08 18.07
N ARG A 108 2.88 -11.25 18.10
CA ARG A 108 2.96 -9.98 17.36
C ARG A 108 2.89 -10.18 15.84
N ARG A 109 3.27 -11.36 15.35
CA ARG A 109 3.26 -11.71 13.93
C ARG A 109 1.86 -11.80 13.30
N LYS A 110 0.84 -12.19 14.08
CA LYS A 110 -0.55 -12.15 13.61
C LYS A 110 -1.03 -10.69 13.52
N THR A 111 -0.74 -9.89 14.54
CA THR A 111 -1.07 -8.46 14.59
C THR A 111 -0.44 -7.69 13.43
N ARG A 112 0.86 -7.89 13.16
CA ARG A 112 1.54 -7.27 12.00
C ARG A 112 0.87 -7.56 10.66
N ARG A 113 0.35 -8.77 10.49
CA ARG A 113 -0.38 -9.14 9.28
C ARG A 113 -1.72 -8.46 9.19
N ALA A 114 -2.49 -8.46 10.28
CA ALA A 114 -3.75 -7.75 10.33
C ALA A 114 -3.56 -6.26 10.01
N LEU A 115 -2.50 -5.65 10.55
CA LEU A 115 -2.12 -4.28 10.23
C LEU A 115 -1.70 -4.10 8.76
N ALA A 116 -0.93 -5.03 8.18
CA ALA A 116 -0.56 -4.97 6.76
C ALA A 116 -1.77 -5.14 5.82
N TYR A 117 -2.72 -6.01 6.16
CA TYR A 117 -3.99 -6.13 5.42
C TYR A 117 -4.86 -4.88 5.58
N ALA A 118 -4.95 -4.32 6.78
CA ALA A 118 -5.67 -3.08 7.03
C ALA A 118 -5.06 -1.92 6.22
N ALA A 119 -3.75 -1.75 6.26
CA ALA A 119 -3.03 -0.75 5.48
C ALA A 119 -3.27 -0.92 3.97
N LEU A 120 -3.25 -2.16 3.47
CA LEU A 120 -3.55 -2.46 2.07
C LEU A 120 -5.01 -2.15 1.71
N ALA A 121 -5.97 -2.52 2.57
CA ALA A 121 -7.39 -2.27 2.35
C ALA A 121 -7.69 -0.76 2.31
N VAL A 122 -7.09 0.02 3.21
CA VAL A 122 -7.20 1.48 3.20
C VAL A 122 -6.55 2.07 1.93
N SER A 123 -5.39 1.55 1.50
CA SER A 123 -4.75 1.97 0.24
C SER A 123 -5.69 1.79 -0.95
N VAL A 124 -6.26 0.58 -1.09
CA VAL A 124 -7.15 0.24 -2.19
C VAL A 124 -8.39 1.14 -2.17
N ALA A 125 -8.98 1.36 -0.99
CA ALA A 125 -10.11 2.26 -0.84
C ALA A 125 -9.76 3.69 -1.29
N GLY A 126 -8.61 4.22 -0.86
CA GLY A 126 -8.12 5.53 -1.28
C GLY A 126 -7.90 5.63 -2.79
N HIS A 127 -7.30 4.61 -3.41
CA HIS A 127 -7.11 4.55 -4.86
C HIS A 127 -8.44 4.45 -5.62
N CYS A 128 -9.42 3.71 -5.10
CA CYS A 128 -10.76 3.62 -5.68
C CYS A 128 -11.50 4.96 -5.63
N MET A 129 -11.43 5.68 -4.50
CA MET A 129 -11.99 7.02 -4.39
C MET A 129 -11.34 7.96 -5.41
N PHE A 130 -10.01 8.00 -5.44
CA PHE A 130 -9.25 8.78 -6.41
C PHE A 130 -9.63 8.45 -7.88
N ALA A 131 -9.69 7.16 -8.23
CA ALA A 131 -10.04 6.73 -9.58
C ALA A 131 -11.48 7.10 -9.96
N SER A 132 -12.42 7.03 -9.01
CA SER A 132 -13.82 7.38 -9.27
C SER A 132 -14.02 8.86 -9.57
N GLU A 133 -13.30 9.72 -8.85
CA GLU A 133 -13.43 11.18 -8.96
C GLU A 133 -12.57 11.75 -10.09
N VAL A 134 -11.27 11.48 -10.05
CA VAL A 134 -10.32 11.99 -11.05
C VAL A 134 -10.53 11.29 -12.39
N GLY A 135 -10.78 9.98 -12.38
CA GLY A 135 -11.12 9.24 -13.58
C GLY A 135 -12.46 9.68 -14.16
N GLY A 136 -13.48 9.87 -13.32
CA GLY A 136 -14.80 10.34 -13.77
C GLY A 136 -14.74 11.73 -14.41
N ILE A 137 -13.99 12.67 -13.84
CA ILE A 137 -13.90 14.04 -14.36
C ILE A 137 -13.01 14.11 -15.61
N ILE A 138 -11.86 13.44 -15.60
CA ILE A 138 -10.82 13.65 -16.62
C ILE A 138 -10.94 12.65 -17.77
N LEU A 139 -11.27 11.38 -17.50
CA LEU A 139 -11.36 10.36 -18.56
C LEU A 139 -12.67 10.46 -19.36
N LEU A 140 -13.76 10.95 -18.75
CA LEU A 140 -15.06 11.12 -19.42
C LEU A 140 -15.28 12.53 -19.99
N SER A 141 -14.35 13.46 -19.78
CA SER A 141 -14.40 14.75 -20.49
C SER A 141 -14.26 14.53 -22.00
N ASP A 142 -14.82 15.39 -22.83
CA ASP A 142 -14.59 15.39 -24.30
C ASP A 142 -13.52 16.40 -24.73
N ASP A 143 -12.88 17.08 -23.78
CA ASP A 143 -11.89 18.12 -24.09
C ASP A 143 -10.52 17.53 -24.51
N PRO A 144 -10.06 17.78 -25.76
CA PRO A 144 -8.75 17.32 -26.25
C PRO A 144 -7.56 17.98 -25.55
N GLY A 145 -7.74 19.13 -24.89
CA GLY A 145 -6.71 19.83 -24.11
C GLY A 145 -6.18 19.02 -22.92
N HIS A 146 -6.89 17.97 -22.52
CA HIS A 146 -6.53 17.13 -21.38
C HIS A 146 -5.90 15.78 -21.76
N LEU A 147 -5.49 15.55 -23.01
CA LEU A 147 -4.95 14.25 -23.44
C LEU A 147 -3.76 13.76 -22.59
N LEU A 148 -2.76 14.62 -22.35
CA LEU A 148 -1.60 14.27 -21.53
C LEU A 148 -1.99 13.99 -20.07
N LEU A 149 -2.94 14.76 -19.54
CA LEU A 149 -3.47 14.57 -18.20
C LEU A 149 -4.23 13.24 -18.08
N ARG A 150 -5.03 12.87 -19.08
CA ARG A 150 -5.71 11.57 -19.17
C ARG A 150 -4.73 10.40 -19.19
N ILE A 151 -3.67 10.50 -20.00
CA ILE A 151 -2.64 9.47 -20.09
C ILE A 151 -1.96 9.30 -18.73
N ASN A 152 -1.55 10.39 -18.09
CA ASN A 152 -0.93 10.35 -16.76
C ASN A 152 -1.87 9.73 -15.72
N VAL A 153 -3.12 10.18 -15.63
CA VAL A 153 -4.12 9.63 -14.71
C VAL A 153 -4.35 8.13 -14.94
N ALA A 154 -4.45 7.69 -16.20
CA ALA A 154 -4.63 6.29 -16.52
C ALA A 154 -3.41 5.44 -16.11
N VAL A 155 -2.19 5.95 -16.33
CA VAL A 155 -0.94 5.30 -15.91
C VAL A 155 -0.88 5.20 -14.38
N ASP A 156 -1.22 6.26 -13.66
CA ASP A 156 -1.22 6.28 -12.20
C ASP A 156 -2.19 5.25 -11.62
N ILE A 157 -3.43 5.23 -12.12
CA ILE A 157 -4.44 4.23 -11.73
C ILE A 157 -3.91 2.81 -11.97
N PHE A 158 -3.29 2.57 -13.12
CA PHE A 158 -2.73 1.26 -13.44
C PHE A 158 -1.59 0.86 -12.49
N VAL A 159 -0.67 1.78 -12.20
CA VAL A 159 0.45 1.54 -11.28
C VAL A 159 -0.06 1.23 -9.87
N PHE A 160 -1.02 2.00 -9.37
CA PHE A 160 -1.65 1.77 -8.07
C PHE A 160 -2.34 0.40 -8.00
N ALA A 161 -3.16 0.06 -9.00
CA ALA A 161 -3.84 -1.23 -9.06
C ALA A 161 -2.86 -2.41 -9.14
N ALA A 162 -1.81 -2.29 -9.96
CA ALA A 162 -0.79 -3.32 -10.09
C ALA A 162 -0.03 -3.52 -8.76
N GLY A 163 0.36 -2.43 -8.10
CA GLY A 163 1.06 -2.50 -6.82
C GLY A 163 0.21 -3.08 -5.69
N ASP A 164 -1.08 -2.72 -5.63
CA ASP A 164 -2.02 -3.29 -4.66
C ASP A 164 -2.22 -4.79 -4.88
N LEU A 165 -2.34 -5.22 -6.14
CA LEU A 165 -2.44 -6.64 -6.50
C LEU A 165 -1.16 -7.40 -6.11
N LEU A 166 0.02 -6.83 -6.37
CA LEU A 166 1.29 -7.43 -5.97
C LEU A 166 1.40 -7.55 -4.44
N CYS A 167 0.95 -6.53 -3.70
CA CYS A 167 0.89 -6.56 -2.24
C CYS A 167 -0.05 -7.65 -1.72
N PHE A 168 -1.25 -7.76 -2.31
CA PHE A 168 -2.22 -8.79 -1.97
C PHE A 168 -1.65 -10.20 -2.23
N LEU A 169 -1.03 -10.41 -3.38
CA LEU A 169 -0.37 -11.66 -3.74
C LEU A 169 0.80 -11.99 -2.80
N ALA A 170 1.56 -10.98 -2.35
CA ALA A 170 2.65 -11.15 -1.40
C ALA A 170 2.14 -11.67 -0.04
N LEU A 171 1.02 -11.13 0.46
CA LEU A 171 0.38 -11.58 1.70
C LEU A 171 -0.19 -13.00 1.58
N LEU A 172 -0.94 -13.28 0.50
CA LEU A 172 -1.52 -14.60 0.21
C LEU A 172 -0.46 -15.70 0.06
N ARG A 173 0.64 -15.43 -0.65
CA ARG A 173 1.77 -16.36 -0.79
C ARG A 173 2.48 -16.63 0.54
N GLY A 174 2.37 -15.70 1.50
CA GLY A 174 2.79 -15.90 2.87
C GLY A 174 1.84 -16.81 3.67
N GLU A 175 0.55 -16.86 3.35
CA GLU A 175 -0.47 -17.66 4.05
C GLU A 175 -0.59 -19.09 3.55
N GLY A 176 -0.67 -19.29 2.24
CA GLY A 176 -0.78 -20.63 1.64
C GLY A 176 0.40 -21.54 2.01
N ARG A 177 1.58 -20.94 2.22
CA ARG A 177 2.78 -21.64 2.69
C ARG A 177 2.71 -22.07 4.17
N ARG A 178 1.89 -21.41 4.99
CA ARG A 178 1.69 -21.71 6.42
C ARG A 178 0.67 -22.83 6.62
N ARG A 179 -0.42 -22.82 5.85
CA ARG A 179 -1.43 -23.92 5.88
C ARG A 179 -0.80 -25.24 5.44
N ARG A 180 0.02 -25.24 4.39
CA ARG A 180 0.74 -26.44 3.91
C ARG A 180 1.81 -27.01 4.86
N VAL A 181 2.33 -26.24 5.83
CA VAL A 181 3.22 -26.78 6.87
C VAL A 181 2.41 -27.46 7.95
N ARG A 182 1.39 -26.75 8.43
CA ARG A 182 0.52 -27.24 9.50
C ARG A 182 -0.17 -28.56 9.13
N ASN A 183 -0.52 -28.75 7.86
CA ASN A 183 -1.14 -29.98 7.36
C ASN A 183 -0.17 -31.15 7.11
N LYS A 184 1.14 -30.96 7.29
CA LYS A 184 2.16 -32.02 7.24
C LYS A 184 2.64 -32.46 8.62
N ASP A 185 2.18 -31.78 9.67
CA ASP A 185 2.51 -32.05 11.07
C ASP A 185 1.35 -32.77 11.81
N TYR A 186 0.30 -33.17 11.08
CA TYR A 186 -0.74 -34.13 11.46
C TYR A 186 -0.64 -35.34 10.52
#